data_AF-A0A2K3NFC9-F1
#
_entry.id   AF-A0A2K3NFC9-F1
#
_cell.length_a   1.000
_cell.length_b   1.000
_cell.length_c   1.000
_cell.angle_alpha   90.00
_cell.angle_beta   90.00
_cell.angle_gamma   90.00
#
_symmetry.space_group_name_H-M   'P 1'
#
loop_
_entity.id
_entity.type
_entity.pdbx_description
1 polymer ?
#
loop_
_entity_poly.entity_id
_entity_poly.type
_entity_poly.pdbx_seq_one_letter_code
_entity_poly.pdbx_strand_id
1 'polypeptide(L)'
;DQVPSPESPATEEVQEQIPVAAQVEEEKEEVANASETNSSLSSSNEQTDITALDEGSSKDETAANDQVPSPESPATEEVQEQIPVAAQVEDVSIASETNSSLSSSNGQTGITASDEALSKATISPALVKQLREETGAGMMDCKNALSESEGDIIKAQEFLRKKGLASADKKAARATAEGRIGSYIHDSRIGVLIEVNCETDFVSRGDIFKELVDDIAMQVAACPQVEYVVTEDVPQEFVNKETEIEMQKEDLASKPEQIRSRIVEGRIRKRLENLALLEQPYIKNDKLTVKDVVKQTIATIGENIKVTRFVRFNLGEGLEKKSQDFAAEVAAQTAAKPVTTPVQEEPAAAEAKETEPKKPTVVISASLVKQLREETGAGMMDCKKALAETEGDLEKAQAYLRKKGLSSADKKSGRLAAEGRIGTYIHDSRIGVLIEVNCETDFVGRSEKFKELVDDIAMQVVASPQVQFVSIEDIPETTVKKEKEIEMQREDLASKPENIREKIVEGRISKRLGELALLEQPFIKDDKVLVKDLVKQSIAAIGENIKVRRFVRFTLGETVEKETISA
;
A
#
# COMPACT_ATOMS: atom_id res chain seq x y z
N ASP A 1 -29.67 78.85 17.80
CA ASP A 1 -30.31 77.70 18.46
C ASP A 1 -29.43 76.47 18.38
N GLN A 2 -28.85 76.09 19.52
CA GLN A 2 -28.17 74.81 19.70
C GLN A 2 -29.21 73.70 19.77
N VAL A 3 -29.09 72.65 18.97
CA VAL A 3 -29.59 71.31 19.34
C VAL A 3 -28.64 70.23 18.80
N PRO A 4 -28.08 69.38 19.68
CA PRO A 4 -27.34 68.16 19.38
C PRO A 4 -28.25 66.91 19.34
N SER A 5 -27.61 65.74 19.16
CA SER A 5 -28.06 64.33 19.20
C SER A 5 -29.39 63.95 19.87
N PRO A 6 -29.90 62.75 19.54
CA PRO A 6 -30.56 61.92 20.56
C PRO A 6 -29.92 60.55 20.75
N GLU A 7 -30.00 60.14 22.01
CA GLU A 7 -29.63 58.88 22.65
C GLU A 7 -30.58 57.71 22.30
N SER A 8 -30.13 56.52 22.70
CA SER A 8 -30.83 55.23 22.85
C SER A 8 -32.09 55.24 23.75
N PRO A 9 -32.95 54.20 23.64
CA PRO A 9 -33.37 53.38 24.80
C PRO A 9 -33.42 51.85 24.45
N ALA A 10 -33.03 50.86 25.25
CA ALA A 10 -33.44 50.38 26.60
C ALA A 10 -34.53 49.27 26.59
N THR A 11 -34.24 48.17 27.35
CA THR A 11 -35.14 47.25 28.13
C THR A 11 -36.06 46.27 27.35
N GLU A 12 -36.41 45.04 27.78
CA GLU A 12 -36.37 44.32 29.07
C GLU A 12 -36.60 42.79 28.89
N GLU A 13 -36.45 42.04 29.99
CA GLU A 13 -36.40 40.58 30.22
C GLU A 13 -37.72 39.77 30.10
N VAL A 14 -37.62 38.42 30.08
CA VAL A 14 -38.36 37.36 30.86
C VAL A 14 -38.06 35.98 30.18
N GLN A 15 -37.33 35.01 30.73
CA GLN A 15 -37.50 34.04 31.86
C GLN A 15 -38.15 32.68 31.50
N GLU A 16 -37.57 31.60 32.07
CA GLU A 16 -38.03 30.18 32.18
C GLU A 16 -37.82 29.21 30.99
N GLN A 17 -37.40 27.95 31.13
CA GLN A 17 -37.21 27.02 32.27
C GLN A 17 -36.30 25.84 31.85
N ILE A 18 -35.54 25.30 32.80
CA ILE A 18 -34.66 24.10 32.69
C ILE A 18 -35.41 22.90 33.28
N PRO A 19 -35.37 21.68 32.69
CA PRO A 19 -35.75 20.47 33.41
C PRO A 19 -34.53 19.74 34.00
N VAL A 20 -34.74 19.29 35.23
CA VAL A 20 -33.81 18.62 36.15
C VAL A 20 -33.72 17.11 35.88
N ALA A 21 -32.58 16.57 36.29
CA ALA A 21 -32.10 15.19 36.28
C ALA A 21 -33.06 14.10 36.82
N ALA A 22 -32.87 12.89 36.27
CA ALA A 22 -33.20 11.62 36.91
C ALA A 22 -31.94 10.73 36.96
N GLN A 23 -31.68 10.19 38.14
CA GLN A 23 -30.58 9.29 38.50
C GLN A 23 -30.92 7.85 38.09
N VAL A 24 -29.96 7.09 37.56
CA VAL A 24 -29.87 5.62 37.73
C VAL A 24 -28.40 5.19 37.73
N GLU A 25 -27.95 4.85 38.93
CA GLU A 25 -27.06 3.74 39.37
C GLU A 25 -25.78 3.37 38.59
N GLU A 26 -24.66 3.56 39.30
CA GLU A 26 -23.37 2.89 39.09
C GLU A 26 -23.48 1.40 39.41
N GLU A 27 -23.15 0.51 38.46
CA GLU A 27 -22.67 -0.83 38.77
C GLU A 27 -21.13 -0.84 38.70
N LYS A 28 -20.52 -1.00 39.87
CA LYS A 28 -19.13 -1.40 40.06
C LYS A 28 -19.06 -2.92 39.95
N GLU A 29 -18.32 -3.44 38.97
CA GLU A 29 -17.88 -4.82 39.01
C GLU A 29 -16.51 -4.90 39.73
N GLU A 30 -16.58 -5.45 40.93
CA GLU A 30 -15.47 -5.82 41.81
C GLU A 30 -15.01 -7.24 41.41
N VAL A 31 -13.82 -7.38 40.82
CA VAL A 31 -13.21 -8.70 40.64
C VAL A 31 -12.22 -8.92 41.78
N ALA A 32 -12.69 -9.69 42.76
CA ALA A 32 -11.90 -10.19 43.87
C ALA A 32 -10.85 -11.21 43.41
N ASN A 33 -9.67 -11.08 44.00
CA ASN A 33 -8.55 -11.98 43.91
C ASN A 33 -8.78 -13.16 44.89
N ALA A 34 -8.73 -14.41 44.41
CA ALA A 34 -8.59 -15.58 45.28
C ALA A 34 -7.73 -16.64 44.57
N SER A 35 -6.56 -16.86 45.17
CA SER A 35 -5.63 -17.96 44.99
C SER A 35 -6.26 -19.32 45.33
N GLU A 36 -5.82 -20.39 44.66
CA GLU A 36 -5.25 -21.64 45.22
C GLU A 36 -5.31 -22.75 44.14
N THR A 37 -4.16 -23.08 43.53
CA THR A 37 -3.27 -24.23 43.80
C THR A 37 -3.49 -25.45 42.90
N ASN A 38 -2.41 -25.74 42.17
CA ASN A 38 -1.75 -27.02 41.93
C ASN A 38 -2.34 -28.11 41.01
N SER A 39 -1.34 -28.68 40.31
CA SER A 39 -1.25 -30.03 39.73
C SER A 39 -1.94 -30.20 38.38
N SER A 40 -1.32 -30.76 37.34
CA SER A 40 -0.03 -31.43 37.20
C SER A 40 0.06 -31.98 35.78
N LEU A 41 1.29 -32.11 35.26
CA LEU A 41 1.73 -33.13 34.28
C LEU A 41 1.13 -33.00 32.85
N SER A 42 1.85 -33.17 31.75
CA SER A 42 3.18 -33.73 31.50
C SER A 42 3.62 -33.42 30.05
N SER A 43 4.92 -33.20 29.87
CA SER A 43 5.80 -33.66 28.76
C SER A 43 5.17 -34.58 27.69
N SER A 44 5.53 -34.55 26.40
CA SER A 44 6.87 -34.69 25.78
C SER A 44 6.73 -34.38 24.25
N ASN A 45 7.68 -33.79 23.52
CA ASN A 45 8.86 -34.44 22.86
C ASN A 45 8.52 -35.84 22.30
N GLU A 46 8.61 -36.19 21.03
CA GLU A 46 9.75 -36.21 20.08
C GLU A 46 9.16 -36.70 18.72
N GLN A 47 9.58 -36.17 17.56
CA GLN A 47 10.72 -36.60 16.73
C GLN A 47 10.41 -37.82 15.82
N THR A 48 10.57 -37.57 14.51
CA THR A 48 11.02 -38.44 13.41
C THR A 48 10.66 -39.94 13.41
N ASP A 49 10.17 -40.44 12.26
CA ASP A 49 10.93 -41.46 11.53
C ASP A 49 10.48 -41.69 10.08
N ILE A 50 11.42 -42.31 9.37
CA ILE A 50 11.68 -42.47 7.94
C ILE A 50 11.21 -43.87 7.50
N THR A 51 10.92 -44.09 6.20
CA THR A 51 11.13 -45.35 5.38
C THR A 51 10.49 -45.11 3.98
N ALA A 52 11.14 -45.17 2.80
CA ALA A 52 11.92 -46.24 2.11
C ALA A 52 11.02 -47.47 1.80
N LEU A 53 10.83 -48.06 0.60
CA LEU A 53 11.39 -48.12 -0.77
C LEU A 53 10.31 -48.77 -1.68
N ASP A 54 10.39 -48.66 -3.01
CA ASP A 54 10.55 -49.83 -3.94
C ASP A 54 10.57 -49.39 -5.43
N GLU A 55 11.38 -50.12 -6.21
CA GLU A 55 11.77 -49.92 -7.61
C GLU A 55 10.84 -50.63 -8.61
N GLY A 56 10.91 -50.26 -9.90
CA GLY A 56 10.30 -51.04 -10.98
C GLY A 56 10.56 -50.47 -12.38
N SER A 57 11.55 -51.05 -13.08
CA SER A 57 12.05 -50.67 -14.41
C SER A 57 11.28 -51.33 -15.58
N SER A 58 11.17 -50.64 -16.73
CA SER A 58 11.33 -51.15 -18.12
C SER A 58 11.19 -49.94 -19.08
N LYS A 59 12.15 -49.52 -19.94
CA LYS A 59 12.89 -50.13 -21.08
C LYS A 59 12.01 -50.58 -22.26
N ASP A 60 11.93 -49.75 -23.30
CA ASP A 60 12.44 -49.96 -24.68
C ASP A 60 12.03 -48.74 -25.55
N GLU A 61 12.95 -47.94 -26.09
CA GLU A 61 13.86 -48.13 -27.25
C GLU A 61 13.20 -47.92 -28.64
N THR A 62 13.62 -46.85 -29.33
CA THR A 62 14.24 -46.78 -30.68
C THR A 62 14.06 -45.36 -31.28
N ALA A 63 15.11 -44.52 -31.32
CA ALA A 63 16.09 -44.31 -32.42
C ALA A 63 15.48 -43.50 -33.59
N ALA A 64 16.05 -42.43 -34.15
CA ALA A 64 17.44 -42.00 -34.46
C ALA A 64 17.37 -40.50 -34.91
N ASN A 65 18.39 -39.67 -35.16
CA ASN A 65 19.84 -39.54 -34.90
C ASN A 65 20.28 -38.21 -35.61
N ASP A 66 21.17 -37.42 -34.99
CA ASP A 66 22.24 -36.59 -35.62
C ASP A 66 22.99 -35.85 -34.47
N GLN A 67 24.17 -36.31 -34.01
CA GLN A 67 25.56 -35.96 -34.43
C GLN A 67 25.88 -34.45 -34.38
N VAL A 68 26.94 -33.88 -33.77
CA VAL A 68 28.31 -34.28 -33.33
C VAL A 68 28.98 -32.98 -32.75
N PRO A 69 30.17 -32.93 -32.07
CA PRO A 69 30.69 -33.64 -30.89
C PRO A 69 31.24 -32.66 -29.78
N SER A 70 31.74 -33.23 -28.67
CA SER A 70 32.41 -32.53 -27.56
C SER A 70 33.93 -32.36 -27.76
N PRO A 71 34.59 -31.38 -27.10
CA PRO A 71 36.04 -31.17 -27.23
C PRO A 71 36.88 -31.91 -26.18
N GLU A 72 38.09 -32.28 -26.62
CA GLU A 72 39.19 -32.91 -25.87
C GLU A 72 40.04 -31.91 -25.05
N SER A 73 40.73 -32.47 -24.06
CA SER A 73 41.80 -31.86 -23.25
C SER A 73 43.11 -31.70 -24.04
N PRO A 74 44.00 -30.77 -23.62
CA PRO A 74 45.37 -31.19 -23.28
C PRO A 74 45.90 -30.45 -22.01
N ALA A 75 46.61 -31.11 -21.09
CA ALA A 75 48.04 -31.43 -21.12
C ALA A 75 48.95 -30.18 -21.22
N THR A 76 49.50 -29.75 -20.09
CA THR A 76 50.59 -28.76 -19.96
C THR A 76 51.90 -29.47 -19.67
N GLU A 77 52.93 -29.17 -20.47
CA GLU A 77 54.33 -29.60 -20.31
C GLU A 77 55.23 -28.36 -20.09
N GLU A 78 56.37 -28.61 -19.44
CA GLU A 78 57.31 -27.73 -18.72
C GLU A 78 58.07 -26.69 -19.56
N VAL A 79 58.64 -25.62 -18.92
CA VAL A 79 60.05 -25.14 -19.00
C VAL A 79 60.34 -24.06 -17.91
N GLN A 80 61.22 -24.40 -16.95
CA GLN A 80 62.42 -23.70 -16.38
C GLN A 80 62.51 -22.14 -16.33
N GLU A 81 63.17 -21.44 -15.40
CA GLU A 81 64.02 -21.74 -14.23
C GLU A 81 64.30 -20.45 -13.41
N GLN A 82 64.82 -20.65 -12.19
CA GLN A 82 65.74 -19.80 -11.39
C GLN A 82 65.22 -18.90 -10.25
N ILE A 83 65.46 -19.42 -9.05
CA ILE A 83 65.56 -18.79 -7.72
C ILE A 83 67.05 -18.40 -7.49
N PRO A 84 67.38 -17.48 -6.55
CA PRO A 84 68.01 -17.97 -5.32
C PRO A 84 67.47 -17.30 -4.03
N VAL A 85 67.16 -18.10 -2.98
CA VAL A 85 67.91 -18.29 -1.71
C VAL A 85 67.57 -17.19 -0.67
N ALA A 86 67.23 -17.39 0.60
CA ALA A 86 67.23 -18.45 1.63
C ALA A 86 66.29 -17.92 2.76
N ALA A 87 65.84 -18.61 3.80
CA ALA A 87 65.86 -19.97 4.34
C ALA A 87 64.75 -19.97 5.43
N GLN A 88 63.85 -20.97 5.44
CA GLN A 88 63.72 -22.03 6.48
C GLN A 88 63.24 -21.52 7.87
N VAL A 89 62.30 -22.14 8.61
CA VAL A 89 61.52 -23.38 8.47
C VAL A 89 60.47 -23.43 9.60
N GLU A 90 59.33 -24.06 9.29
CA GLU A 90 58.55 -25.01 10.13
C GLU A 90 57.71 -24.52 11.33
N ASP A 91 56.41 -24.28 11.11
CA ASP A 91 55.29 -25.26 11.22
C ASP A 91 55.56 -26.52 12.10
N VAL A 92 54.69 -27.10 12.94
CA VAL A 92 53.22 -27.31 12.90
C VAL A 92 52.73 -27.73 14.32
N SER A 93 51.43 -27.55 14.57
CA SER A 93 50.48 -28.53 15.18
C SER A 93 50.26 -28.68 16.71
N ILE A 94 48.98 -28.41 17.06
CA ILE A 94 47.98 -29.28 17.73
C ILE A 94 48.00 -29.52 19.27
N ALA A 95 46.81 -29.24 19.85
CA ALA A 95 46.11 -29.81 21.01
C ALA A 95 46.47 -29.43 22.47
N SER A 96 45.43 -28.88 23.12
CA SER A 96 44.91 -29.11 24.50
C SER A 96 45.44 -30.38 25.22
N GLU A 97 45.53 -30.51 26.54
CA GLU A 97 44.63 -30.10 27.63
C GLU A 97 45.21 -30.53 29.01
N THR A 98 44.68 -29.98 30.10
CA THR A 98 44.62 -30.51 31.50
C THR A 98 45.79 -30.42 32.50
N ASN A 99 45.49 -29.63 33.55
CA ASN A 99 45.45 -29.95 34.98
C ASN A 99 46.56 -29.55 35.97
N SER A 100 46.06 -28.92 37.05
CA SER A 100 46.52 -28.92 38.46
C SER A 100 47.89 -28.30 38.76
N SER A 101 48.13 -27.53 39.81
CA SER A 101 47.35 -27.07 40.96
C SER A 101 48.30 -26.23 41.83
N LEU A 102 47.74 -25.31 42.61
CA LEU A 102 48.19 -24.88 43.95
C LEU A 102 49.63 -24.32 44.12
N SER A 103 49.74 -23.05 44.48
CA SER A 103 49.88 -22.65 45.89
C SER A 103 50.31 -21.18 46.03
N SER A 104 49.59 -20.49 46.91
CA SER A 104 49.83 -19.13 47.34
C SER A 104 50.99 -19.05 48.32
N SER A 105 51.75 -17.96 48.35
CA SER A 105 51.97 -17.19 49.59
C SER A 105 52.78 -15.90 49.37
N ASN A 106 52.12 -14.81 49.77
CA ASN A 106 52.58 -13.52 50.31
C ASN A 106 54.05 -13.09 50.22
N GLY A 107 54.22 -11.84 49.76
CA GLY A 107 55.29 -10.92 50.15
C GLY A 107 54.83 -9.48 49.95
N GLN A 108 54.76 -8.73 51.04
CA GLN A 108 54.03 -7.49 51.23
C GLN A 108 54.89 -6.24 51.00
N THR A 109 54.21 -5.10 50.80
CA THR A 109 54.61 -3.69 51.06
C THR A 109 55.31 -2.88 49.97
N GLY A 110 54.77 -1.67 49.73
CA GLY A 110 55.43 -0.58 49.01
C GLY A 110 54.48 0.41 48.35
N ILE A 111 53.84 1.28 49.14
CA ILE A 111 53.13 2.48 48.64
C ILE A 111 54.19 3.49 48.16
N THR A 112 54.05 4.05 46.96
CA THR A 112 54.20 5.49 46.70
C THR A 112 53.69 5.84 45.31
N ALA A 113 53.08 7.01 45.26
CA ALA A 113 52.23 7.54 44.21
C ALA A 113 52.99 7.98 42.95
N SER A 114 52.15 8.31 41.96
CA SER A 114 52.38 9.11 40.74
C SER A 114 52.84 8.32 39.51
N ASP A 115 51.84 7.81 38.78
CA ASP A 115 51.77 8.12 37.35
C ASP A 115 50.30 8.19 36.92
N GLU A 116 49.79 9.41 36.83
CA GLU A 116 48.63 9.72 35.99
C GLU A 116 49.07 9.57 34.53
N ALA A 117 49.08 8.33 34.04
CA ALA A 117 49.27 8.03 32.63
C ALA A 117 48.06 7.22 32.14
N LEU A 118 47.16 7.94 31.46
CA LEU A 118 46.03 7.47 30.64
C LEU A 118 45.74 5.96 30.69
N SER A 119 44.78 5.55 31.52
CA SER A 119 44.07 4.29 31.28
C SER A 119 43.13 4.49 30.09
N LYS A 120 43.64 4.35 28.85
CA LYS A 120 42.77 3.93 27.74
C LYS A 120 42.26 2.56 28.17
N ALA A 121 41.00 2.50 28.62
CA ALA A 121 40.35 1.24 28.96
C ALA A 121 40.60 0.27 27.81
N THR A 122 41.29 -0.84 28.08
CA THR A 122 41.56 -1.85 27.06
C THR A 122 40.22 -2.50 26.74
N ILE A 123 39.63 -2.08 25.61
CA ILE A 123 38.28 -2.50 25.24
C ILE A 123 38.31 -3.95 24.82
N SER A 124 37.58 -4.79 25.56
CA SER A 124 37.47 -6.21 25.26
C SER A 124 36.85 -6.42 23.87
N PRO A 125 37.44 -7.27 23.01
CA PRO A 125 36.84 -7.65 21.73
C PRO A 125 35.42 -8.22 21.86
N ALA A 126 35.11 -8.89 22.99
CA ALA A 126 33.78 -9.40 23.28
C ALA A 126 32.77 -8.26 23.46
N LEU A 127 33.18 -7.15 24.09
CA LEU A 127 32.34 -5.97 24.29
C LEU A 127 32.08 -5.24 22.97
N VAL A 128 33.10 -5.16 22.09
CA VAL A 128 32.94 -4.62 20.74
C VAL A 128 31.98 -5.48 19.92
N LYS A 129 32.12 -6.81 20.02
CA LYS A 129 31.22 -7.76 19.35
C LYS A 129 29.78 -7.60 19.84
N GLN A 130 29.56 -7.53 21.15
CA GLN A 130 28.23 -7.30 21.74
C GLN A 130 27.62 -5.98 21.23
N LEU A 131 28.35 -4.86 21.30
CA LEU A 131 27.84 -3.59 20.83
C LEU A 131 27.53 -3.63 19.33
N ARG A 132 28.35 -4.33 18.53
CA ARG A 132 28.12 -4.52 17.10
C ARG A 132 26.86 -5.34 16.83
N GLU A 133 26.62 -6.40 17.59
CA GLU A 133 25.42 -7.23 17.46
C GLU A 133 24.15 -6.46 17.86
N GLU A 134 24.22 -5.64 18.90
CA GLU A 134 23.09 -4.82 19.37
C GLU A 134 22.78 -3.62 18.46
N THR A 135 23.80 -3.00 17.85
CA THR A 135 23.64 -1.74 17.08
C THR A 135 23.73 -1.92 15.56
N GLY A 136 24.31 -3.03 15.09
CA GLY A 136 24.63 -3.25 13.69
C GLY A 136 25.75 -2.36 13.14
N ALA A 137 26.36 -1.48 13.94
CA ALA A 137 27.37 -0.52 13.47
C ALA A 137 28.69 -1.20 13.08
N GLY A 138 29.51 -0.49 12.30
CA GLY A 138 30.83 -0.97 11.87
C GLY A 138 31.75 -1.31 13.05
N MET A 139 32.54 -2.38 12.95
CA MET A 139 33.39 -2.89 14.04
C MET A 139 34.30 -1.81 14.65
N MET A 140 34.87 -0.94 13.80
CA MET A 140 35.73 0.14 14.26
C MET A 140 34.94 1.29 14.90
N ASP A 141 33.72 1.55 14.44
CA ASP A 141 32.84 2.53 15.07
C ASP A 141 32.41 2.06 16.46
N CYS A 142 32.06 0.78 16.63
CA CYS A 142 31.77 0.19 17.94
C CYS A 142 32.99 0.28 18.88
N LYS A 143 34.18 -0.05 18.39
CA LYS A 143 35.41 0.05 19.19
C LYS A 143 35.70 1.49 19.60
N ASN A 144 35.57 2.44 18.69
CA ASN A 144 35.78 3.86 18.97
C ASN A 144 34.73 4.39 19.94
N ALA A 145 33.45 4.05 19.75
CA ALA A 145 32.38 4.48 20.64
C ALA A 145 32.55 3.96 22.07
N LEU A 146 32.92 2.69 22.23
CA LEU A 146 33.25 2.14 23.54
C LEU A 146 34.47 2.84 24.12
N SER A 147 35.46 3.22 23.30
CA SER A 147 36.69 3.89 23.78
C SER A 147 36.38 5.28 24.33
N GLU A 148 35.52 6.03 23.64
CA GLU A 148 35.04 7.35 24.08
C GLU A 148 34.04 7.26 25.25
N SER A 149 33.40 6.10 25.43
CA SER A 149 32.42 5.86 26.49
C SER A 149 32.99 5.05 27.66
N GLU A 150 34.31 4.88 27.71
CA GLU A 150 35.01 4.15 28.78
C GLU A 150 34.48 2.70 29.00
N GLY A 151 33.98 2.06 27.93
CA GLY A 151 33.41 0.71 27.97
C GLY A 151 31.94 0.65 28.42
N ASP A 152 31.28 1.78 28.66
CA ASP A 152 29.84 1.82 28.97
C ASP A 152 29.02 1.60 27.69
N ILE A 153 28.31 0.47 27.61
CA ILE A 153 27.52 0.08 26.43
C ILE A 153 26.41 1.08 26.13
N ILE A 154 25.69 1.57 27.15
CA ILE A 154 24.54 2.46 26.95
C ILE A 154 25.01 3.81 26.41
N LYS A 155 26.08 4.36 27.00
CA LYS A 155 26.69 5.60 26.50
C LYS A 155 27.30 5.41 25.11
N ALA A 156 27.90 4.26 24.83
CA ALA A 156 28.45 3.95 23.51
C ALA A 156 27.35 3.83 22.44
N GLN A 157 26.19 3.25 22.77
CA GLN A 157 25.02 3.24 21.89
C GLN A 157 24.54 4.67 21.62
N GLU A 158 24.43 5.52 22.64
CA GLU A 158 24.03 6.92 22.46
C GLU A 158 25.05 7.71 21.62
N PHE A 159 26.35 7.46 21.84
CA PHE A 159 27.44 8.03 21.05
C PHE A 159 27.35 7.61 19.58
N LEU A 160 27.17 6.31 19.31
CA LEU A 160 26.97 5.78 17.96
C LEU A 160 25.75 6.39 17.29
N ARG A 161 24.64 6.56 18.02
CA ARG A 161 23.44 7.22 17.52
C ARG A 161 23.76 8.65 17.08
N LYS A 162 24.32 9.48 17.96
CA LYS A 162 24.66 10.88 17.68
C LYS A 162 25.66 11.01 16.51
N LYS A 163 26.72 10.20 16.51
CA LYS A 163 27.71 10.16 15.42
C LYS A 163 27.09 9.68 14.11
N GLY A 164 26.20 8.70 14.19
CA GLY A 164 25.45 8.14 13.07
C GLY A 164 24.62 9.19 12.35
N LEU A 165 23.85 9.99 13.09
CA LEU A 165 23.07 11.11 12.55
C LEU A 165 23.96 12.09 11.75
N ALA A 166 25.08 12.51 12.33
CA ALA A 166 26.02 13.41 11.64
C ALA A 166 26.68 12.74 10.42
N SER A 167 26.89 11.43 10.46
CA SER A 167 27.43 10.68 9.32
C SER A 167 26.42 10.51 8.19
N ALA A 168 25.12 10.49 8.51
CA ALA A 168 24.04 10.39 7.54
C ALA A 168 23.86 11.71 6.79
N ASP A 169 23.93 12.84 7.49
CA ASP A 169 23.87 14.18 6.87
C ASP A 169 24.99 14.39 5.83
N LYS A 170 26.18 13.83 6.07
CA LYS A 170 27.29 13.86 5.11
C LYS A 170 27.05 13.02 3.85
N LYS A 171 26.12 12.06 3.89
CA LYS A 171 25.77 11.17 2.77
C LYS A 171 24.56 11.66 1.98
N ALA A 172 23.77 12.60 2.50
CA ALA A 172 22.52 13.06 1.91
C ALA A 172 22.65 13.57 0.46
N ALA A 173 23.82 14.11 0.09
CA ALA A 173 24.09 14.60 -1.26
C ALA A 173 24.46 13.50 -2.28
N ARG A 174 24.65 12.25 -1.85
CA ARG A 174 24.97 11.14 -2.73
C ARG A 174 23.73 10.71 -3.52
N ALA A 175 23.92 10.38 -4.80
CA ALA A 175 22.84 9.96 -5.67
C ALA A 175 22.24 8.62 -5.23
N THR A 176 20.91 8.54 -5.19
CA THR A 176 20.16 7.34 -4.81
C THR A 176 19.27 6.90 -5.98
N ALA A 177 19.84 6.18 -6.94
CA ALA A 177 19.14 5.76 -8.15
C ALA A 177 18.40 4.41 -7.98
N GLU A 178 18.86 3.58 -7.05
CA GLU A 178 18.22 2.31 -6.70
C GLU A 178 17.25 2.50 -5.53
N GLY A 179 16.57 1.43 -5.12
CA GLY A 179 15.58 1.48 -4.05
C GLY A 179 14.54 0.38 -4.10
N ARG A 180 13.46 0.59 -3.34
CA ARG A 180 12.33 -0.32 -3.22
C ARG A 180 11.04 0.47 -3.17
N ILE A 181 10.05 -0.02 -3.90
CA ILE A 181 8.66 0.36 -3.68
C ILE A 181 8.08 -0.58 -2.62
N GLY A 182 7.52 0.02 -1.57
CA GLY A 182 6.80 -0.66 -0.50
C GLY A 182 5.32 -0.35 -0.53
N SER A 183 4.53 -1.18 0.13
CA SER A 183 3.10 -0.95 0.31
C SER A 183 2.62 -1.45 1.66
N TYR A 184 1.58 -0.83 2.20
CA TYR A 184 0.92 -1.29 3.41
C TYR A 184 -0.60 -1.15 3.27
N ILE A 185 -1.34 -2.20 3.61
CA ILE A 185 -2.81 -2.20 3.61
C ILE A 185 -3.29 -2.46 5.04
N HIS A 186 -4.14 -1.58 5.57
CA HIS A 186 -4.80 -1.74 6.86
C HIS A 186 -6.30 -1.95 6.68
N ASP A 187 -6.79 -3.11 7.13
CA ASP A 187 -8.21 -3.51 7.08
C ASP A 187 -8.88 -3.36 5.70
N SER A 188 -8.11 -3.44 4.60
CA SER A 188 -8.58 -3.17 3.22
C SER A 188 -9.14 -1.77 2.96
N ARG A 189 -9.19 -0.89 3.98
CA ARG A 189 -9.79 0.45 3.93
C ARG A 189 -8.76 1.56 3.83
N ILE A 190 -7.53 1.32 4.29
CA ILE A 190 -6.41 2.24 4.15
C ILE A 190 -5.34 1.52 3.36
N GLY A 191 -4.81 2.16 2.33
CA GLY A 191 -3.68 1.63 1.58
C GLY A 191 -2.62 2.68 1.35
N VAL A 192 -1.37 2.27 1.41
CA VAL A 192 -0.19 3.11 1.24
C VAL A 192 0.70 2.48 0.18
N LEU A 193 1.27 3.33 -0.65
CA LEU A 193 2.37 2.99 -1.56
C LEU A 193 3.50 4.00 -1.36
N ILE A 194 4.72 3.54 -1.19
CA ILE A 194 5.88 4.37 -0.86
C ILE A 194 7.08 3.99 -1.71
N GLU A 195 7.86 4.98 -2.13
CA GLU A 195 9.15 4.78 -2.78
C GLU A 195 10.27 5.27 -1.86
N VAL A 196 11.20 4.37 -1.54
CA VAL A 196 12.41 4.67 -0.78
C VAL A 196 13.61 4.29 -1.63
N ASN A 197 14.50 5.24 -1.85
CA ASN A 197 15.70 5.07 -2.66
C ASN A 197 16.94 4.86 -1.79
N CYS A 198 17.92 4.16 -2.35
CA CYS A 198 19.25 3.94 -1.81
C CYS A 198 20.31 4.06 -2.92
N GLU A 199 21.61 4.02 -2.55
CA GLU A 199 22.69 4.13 -3.53
C GLU A 199 22.80 2.85 -4.38
N THR A 200 22.72 1.66 -3.78
CA THR A 200 22.92 0.38 -4.47
C THR A 200 21.72 -0.58 -4.40
N ASP A 201 21.63 -1.49 -5.37
CA ASP A 201 20.63 -2.55 -5.44
C ASP A 201 20.87 -3.68 -4.42
N PHE A 202 22.09 -3.79 -3.88
CA PHE A 202 22.40 -4.71 -2.80
C PHE A 202 21.65 -4.31 -1.52
N VAL A 203 21.67 -3.01 -1.20
CA VAL A 203 20.96 -2.46 -0.04
C VAL A 203 19.45 -2.63 -0.19
N SER A 204 18.89 -2.36 -1.38
CA SER A 204 17.43 -2.45 -1.58
C SER A 204 16.84 -3.86 -1.38
N ARG A 205 17.68 -4.88 -1.50
CA ARG A 205 17.34 -6.30 -1.28
C ARG A 205 17.63 -6.79 0.14
N GLY A 206 18.35 -6.00 0.94
CA GLY A 206 18.69 -6.34 2.33
C GLY A 206 17.51 -6.19 3.28
N ASP A 207 17.46 -7.04 4.31
CA ASP A 207 16.28 -7.11 5.19
C ASP A 207 16.10 -5.86 6.06
N ILE A 208 17.20 -5.22 6.50
CA ILE A 208 17.16 -3.95 7.24
C ILE A 208 16.46 -2.85 6.40
N PHE A 209 16.74 -2.80 5.09
CA PHE A 209 16.13 -1.81 4.21
C PHE A 209 14.66 -2.13 3.95
N LYS A 210 14.30 -3.41 3.77
CA LYS A 210 12.90 -3.83 3.63
C LYS A 210 12.08 -3.47 4.87
N GLU A 211 12.61 -3.78 6.06
CA GLU A 211 11.95 -3.45 7.32
C GLU A 211 11.73 -1.93 7.47
N LEU A 212 12.73 -1.12 7.13
CA LEU A 212 12.57 0.35 7.11
C LEU A 212 11.44 0.78 6.17
N VAL A 213 11.36 0.22 4.96
CA VAL A 213 10.33 0.55 3.97
C VAL A 213 8.94 0.18 4.49
N ASP A 214 8.78 -1.02 5.04
CA ASP A 214 7.51 -1.50 5.58
C ASP A 214 7.06 -0.67 6.79
N ASP A 215 8.00 -0.30 7.67
CA ASP A 215 7.74 0.52 8.83
C ASP A 215 7.31 1.94 8.48
N ILE A 216 7.95 2.56 7.49
CA ILE A 216 7.55 3.89 7.02
C ILE A 216 6.20 3.81 6.29
N ALA A 217 5.91 2.74 5.55
CA ALA A 217 4.59 2.55 4.96
C ALA A 217 3.49 2.46 6.03
N MET A 218 3.75 1.73 7.12
CA MET A 218 2.86 1.66 8.28
C MET A 218 2.73 3.00 9.01
N GLN A 219 3.82 3.75 9.14
CA GLN A 219 3.82 5.11 9.70
C GLN A 219 2.87 6.03 8.91
N VAL A 220 2.98 6.04 7.58
CA VAL A 220 2.10 6.85 6.72
C VAL A 220 0.63 6.47 6.92
N ALA A 221 0.33 5.18 7.06
CA ALA A 221 -1.04 4.73 7.31
C ALA A 221 -1.58 5.25 8.66
N ALA A 222 -0.73 5.30 9.69
CA ALA A 222 -1.05 5.74 11.04
C ALA A 222 -1.15 7.28 11.20
N CYS A 223 -0.60 8.06 10.25
CA CYS A 223 -0.59 9.52 10.29
C CYS A 223 -1.49 10.11 9.18
N PRO A 224 -2.82 10.21 9.37
CA PRO A 224 -3.75 10.65 8.33
C PRO A 224 -3.56 12.10 7.87
N GLN A 225 -2.95 12.95 8.70
CA GLN A 225 -2.66 14.34 8.39
C GLN A 225 -1.42 14.55 7.49
N VAL A 226 -0.60 13.51 7.30
CA VAL A 226 0.66 13.62 6.56
C VAL A 226 0.39 13.56 5.06
N GLU A 227 0.87 14.59 4.35
CA GLU A 227 0.67 14.77 2.91
C GLU A 227 2.00 14.88 2.15
N TYR A 228 3.06 15.33 2.82
CA TYR A 228 4.37 15.61 2.20
C TYR A 228 5.48 14.81 2.89
N VAL A 229 6.57 14.53 2.18
CA VAL A 229 7.73 13.84 2.79
C VAL A 229 8.47 14.78 3.75
N VAL A 230 8.75 16.00 3.27
CA VAL A 230 9.41 17.07 4.02
C VAL A 230 8.62 18.38 3.94
N THR A 231 8.95 19.33 4.82
CA THR A 231 8.25 20.63 4.88
C THR A 231 8.52 21.49 3.65
N GLU A 232 9.66 21.32 3.00
CA GLU A 232 10.03 22.04 1.77
C GLU A 232 9.22 21.60 0.55
N ASP A 233 8.55 20.43 0.61
CA ASP A 233 7.70 19.96 -0.48
C ASP A 233 6.31 20.62 -0.48
N VAL A 234 5.94 21.30 0.59
CA VAL A 234 4.66 22.00 0.71
C VAL A 234 4.63 23.20 -0.25
N PRO A 235 3.62 23.33 -1.14
CA PRO A 235 3.53 24.44 -2.08
C PRO A 235 3.54 25.80 -1.40
N GLN A 236 4.38 26.72 -1.88
CA GLN A 236 4.49 28.06 -1.29
C GLN A 236 3.16 28.83 -1.30
N GLU A 237 2.31 28.58 -2.30
CA GLU A 237 0.96 29.16 -2.35
C GLU A 237 0.09 28.74 -1.16
N PHE A 238 0.18 27.47 -0.75
CA PHE A 238 -0.51 26.97 0.43
C PHE A 238 0.03 27.63 1.69
N VAL A 239 1.36 27.70 1.83
CA VAL A 239 2.01 28.37 2.97
C VAL A 239 1.57 29.83 3.08
N ASN A 240 1.53 30.55 1.96
CA ASN A 240 1.13 31.95 1.92
C ASN A 240 -0.34 32.15 2.32
N LYS A 241 -1.25 31.33 1.75
CA LYS A 241 -2.68 31.37 2.09
C LYS A 241 -2.92 31.07 3.57
N GLU A 242 -2.27 30.05 4.11
CA GLU A 242 -2.37 29.69 5.52
C GLU A 242 -1.79 30.78 6.43
N THR A 243 -0.68 31.42 6.01
CA THR A 243 -0.09 32.56 6.73
C THR A 243 -1.06 33.74 6.79
N GLU A 244 -1.73 34.05 5.68
CA GLU A 244 -2.73 35.12 5.62
C GLU A 244 -3.94 34.82 6.53
N ILE A 245 -4.46 33.59 6.48
CA ILE A 245 -5.58 33.14 7.34
C ILE A 245 -5.19 33.26 8.82
N GLU A 246 -4.01 32.76 9.20
CA GLU A 246 -3.53 32.85 10.59
C GLU A 246 -3.28 34.29 11.01
N MET A 247 -2.78 35.15 10.11
CA MET A 247 -2.64 36.58 10.41
C MET A 247 -4.00 37.17 10.75
N GLN A 248 -5.05 36.90 9.98
CA GLN A 248 -6.38 37.51 10.15
C GLN A 248 -7.16 37.08 11.41
N LYS A 249 -6.67 36.12 12.21
CA LYS A 249 -7.38 35.67 13.41
C LYS A 249 -7.48 36.76 14.50
N GLU A 250 -8.67 36.84 15.09
CA GLU A 250 -9.03 37.86 16.10
C GLU A 250 -8.17 37.78 17.37
N ASP A 251 -7.69 36.59 17.74
CA ASP A 251 -6.83 36.37 18.90
C ASP A 251 -5.43 36.99 18.79
N LEU A 252 -5.06 37.45 17.58
CA LEU A 252 -3.82 38.15 17.30
C LEU A 252 -4.02 39.66 17.09
N ALA A 253 -5.25 40.16 17.03
CA ALA A 253 -5.56 41.56 16.78
C ALA A 253 -5.09 42.50 17.90
N SER A 254 -5.01 42.00 19.14
CA SER A 254 -4.55 42.74 20.32
C SER A 254 -3.02 42.79 20.48
N LYS A 255 -2.27 42.13 19.60
CA LYS A 255 -0.81 41.99 19.72
C LYS A 255 -0.07 42.93 18.76
N PRO A 256 1.10 43.48 19.15
CA PRO A 256 1.96 44.24 18.25
C PRO A 256 2.33 43.43 17.00
N GLU A 257 2.44 44.09 15.85
CA GLU A 257 2.64 43.45 14.54
C GLU A 257 3.87 42.52 14.49
N GLN A 258 4.97 42.91 15.13
CA GLN A 258 6.18 42.07 15.22
C GLN A 258 5.95 40.80 16.06
N ILE A 259 5.15 40.87 17.12
CA ILE A 259 4.82 39.71 17.97
C ILE A 259 3.82 38.80 17.25
N ARG A 260 2.83 39.39 16.58
CA ARG A 260 1.86 38.67 15.74
C ARG A 260 2.57 37.86 14.65
N SER A 261 3.51 38.47 13.94
CA SER A 261 4.27 37.81 12.87
C SER A 261 5.05 36.60 13.38
N ARG A 262 5.73 36.71 14.53
CA ARG A 262 6.46 35.59 15.14
C ARG A 262 5.55 34.45 15.63
N ILE A 263 4.36 34.79 16.12
CA ILE A 263 3.38 33.78 16.54
C ILE A 263 2.85 33.03 15.33
N VAL A 264 2.49 33.74 14.25
CA VAL A 264 2.03 33.14 13.00
C VAL A 264 3.11 32.24 12.42
N GLU A 265 4.36 32.71 12.35
CA GLU A 265 5.49 31.90 11.88
C GLU A 265 5.62 30.59 12.69
N GLY A 266 5.45 30.66 14.02
CA GLY A 266 5.44 29.49 14.88
C GLY A 266 4.29 28.52 14.61
N ARG A 267 3.07 29.03 14.38
CA ARG A 267 1.89 28.22 14.04
C ARG A 267 2.03 27.56 12.68
N ILE A 268 2.49 28.31 11.68
CA ILE A 268 2.74 27.80 10.34
C ILE A 268 3.81 26.72 10.37
N ARG A 269 4.93 26.95 11.04
CA ARG A 269 5.98 25.92 11.20
C ARG A 269 5.43 24.62 11.78
N LYS A 270 4.67 24.70 12.89
CA LYS A 270 4.05 23.52 13.50
C LYS A 270 3.05 22.84 12.56
N ARG A 271 2.30 23.61 11.77
CA ARG A 271 1.38 23.06 10.76
C ARG A 271 2.15 22.33 9.66
N LEU A 272 3.25 22.89 9.17
CA LEU A 272 4.09 22.25 8.16
C LEU A 272 4.73 20.97 8.72
N GLU A 273 5.23 21.00 9.95
CA GLU A 273 5.75 19.81 10.64
C GLU A 273 4.69 18.72 10.73
N ASN A 274 3.44 19.04 11.06
CA ASN A 274 2.33 18.08 11.10
C ASN A 274 2.01 17.45 9.74
N LEU A 275 2.22 18.18 8.63
CA LEU A 275 1.97 17.69 7.28
C LEU A 275 3.15 16.86 6.72
N ALA A 276 4.35 16.98 7.32
CA ALA A 276 5.57 16.35 6.84
C ALA A 276 5.85 15.02 7.55
N LEU A 277 6.04 13.96 6.76
CA LEU A 277 6.32 12.60 7.25
C LEU A 277 7.58 12.53 8.11
N LEU A 278 8.68 13.13 7.65
CA LEU A 278 9.97 13.01 8.33
C LEU A 278 9.98 13.69 9.71
N GLU A 279 9.11 14.67 9.93
CA GLU A 279 9.01 15.39 11.21
C GLU A 279 8.05 14.70 12.19
N GLN A 280 7.34 13.63 11.78
CA GLN A 280 6.45 12.89 12.68
C GLN A 280 7.23 12.08 13.72
N PRO A 281 6.70 11.94 14.95
CA PRO A 281 7.13 10.93 15.91
C PRO A 281 6.96 9.54 15.31
N TYR A 282 7.95 8.67 15.48
CA TYR A 282 7.93 7.32 14.96
C TYR A 282 7.01 6.42 15.81
N ILE A 283 6.07 5.73 15.18
CA ILE A 283 5.08 4.88 15.88
C ILE A 283 5.72 3.75 16.70
N LYS A 284 6.88 3.27 16.25
CA LYS A 284 7.79 2.33 16.92
C LYS A 284 8.24 2.80 18.30
N ASN A 285 8.58 4.08 18.36
CA ASN A 285 9.32 4.73 19.43
C ASN A 285 9.16 6.24 19.30
N ASP A 286 8.25 6.80 20.09
CA ASP A 286 7.87 8.22 20.08
C ASP A 286 9.00 9.20 20.47
N LYS A 287 10.11 8.68 21.01
CA LYS A 287 11.32 9.47 21.33
C LYS A 287 12.15 9.80 20.08
N LEU A 288 11.86 9.16 18.96
CA LEU A 288 12.54 9.37 17.69
C LEU A 288 11.55 9.91 16.67
N THR A 289 12.03 10.77 15.78
CA THR A 289 11.30 11.14 14.57
C THR A 289 11.54 10.10 13.48
N VAL A 290 10.67 10.07 12.46
CA VAL A 290 10.88 9.23 11.26
C VAL A 290 12.23 9.57 10.61
N LYS A 291 12.60 10.85 10.56
CA LYS A 291 13.91 11.34 10.11
C LYS A 291 15.07 10.71 10.88
N ASP A 292 14.95 10.61 12.21
CA ASP A 292 15.99 10.00 13.04
C ASP A 292 16.14 8.51 12.75
N VAL A 293 15.04 7.79 12.53
CA VAL A 293 15.07 6.36 12.17
C VAL A 293 15.76 6.17 10.82
N VAL A 294 15.40 6.95 9.79
CA VAL A 294 16.07 6.90 8.48
C VAL A 294 17.57 7.18 8.62
N LYS A 295 17.96 8.21 9.39
CA LYS A 295 19.37 8.54 9.63
C LYS A 295 20.11 7.44 10.40
N GLN A 296 19.47 6.79 11.36
CA GLN A 296 20.04 5.65 12.07
C GLN A 296 20.29 4.49 11.11
N THR A 297 19.34 4.18 10.24
CA THR A 297 19.53 3.14 9.21
C THR A 297 20.65 3.48 8.23
N ILE A 298 20.78 4.74 7.81
CA ILE A 298 21.92 5.21 7.00
C ILE A 298 23.26 5.00 7.71
N ALA A 299 23.31 5.22 9.03
CA ALA A 299 24.52 5.01 9.81
C ALA A 299 24.90 3.53 9.90
N THR A 300 23.91 2.65 10.05
CA THR A 300 24.10 1.19 10.12
C THR A 300 24.51 0.61 8.77
N ILE A 301 23.83 1.00 7.68
CA ILE A 301 24.07 0.48 6.33
C ILE A 301 25.32 1.12 5.70
N GLY A 302 25.55 2.41 5.95
CA GLY A 302 26.67 3.16 5.39
C GLY A 302 26.40 3.78 4.01
N GLU A 303 25.18 3.65 3.48
CA GLU A 303 24.72 4.25 2.23
C GLU A 303 23.61 5.28 2.48
N ASN A 304 23.49 6.26 1.60
CA ASN A 304 22.41 7.23 1.61
C ASN A 304 21.07 6.54 1.36
N ILE A 305 20.05 6.94 2.12
CA ILE A 305 18.67 6.45 2.00
C ILE A 305 17.77 7.67 1.97
N LYS A 306 16.85 7.69 1.01
CA LYS A 306 15.92 8.80 0.82
C LYS A 306 14.51 8.28 0.66
N VAL A 307 13.59 8.76 1.49
CA VAL A 307 12.15 8.63 1.20
C VAL A 307 11.83 9.63 0.10
N THR A 308 11.34 9.16 -1.04
CA THR A 308 11.17 10.00 -2.23
C THR A 308 9.74 10.48 -2.39
N ARG A 309 8.76 9.58 -2.22
CA ARG A 309 7.33 9.90 -2.31
C ARG A 309 6.51 8.80 -1.65
N PHE A 310 5.31 9.16 -1.24
CA PHE A 310 4.28 8.20 -0.85
C PHE A 310 2.92 8.67 -1.36
N VAL A 311 1.96 7.75 -1.40
CA VAL A 311 0.55 8.04 -1.56
C VAL A 311 -0.23 7.19 -0.57
N ARG A 312 -1.31 7.75 -0.04
CA ARG A 312 -2.21 7.10 0.91
C ARG A 312 -3.63 7.22 0.38
N PHE A 313 -4.33 6.10 0.29
CA PHE A 313 -5.74 6.04 -0.03
C PHE A 313 -6.55 5.70 1.21
N ASN A 314 -7.66 6.42 1.37
CA ASN A 314 -8.76 6.06 2.25
C ASN A 314 -9.96 5.61 1.41
N LEU A 315 -10.48 4.42 1.70
CA LEU A 315 -11.62 3.86 0.98
C LEU A 315 -12.84 4.77 1.15
N GLY A 316 -13.44 5.18 0.03
CA GLY A 316 -14.63 6.03 0.02
C GLY A 316 -14.40 7.48 0.41
N GLU A 317 -13.14 7.91 0.58
CA GLU A 317 -12.78 9.31 0.85
C GLU A 317 -13.38 10.26 -0.18
N GLY A 318 -14.13 11.29 0.22
CA GLY A 318 -14.76 12.22 -0.74
C GLY A 318 -16.04 11.68 -1.42
N LEU A 319 -16.54 10.51 -1.03
CA LEU A 319 -17.88 10.06 -1.41
C LEU A 319 -18.86 10.43 -0.30
N GLU A 320 -19.77 11.37 -0.58
CA GLU A 320 -20.89 11.65 0.32
C GLU A 320 -21.86 10.47 0.28
N LYS A 321 -21.91 9.71 1.38
CA LYS A 321 -23.00 8.75 1.59
C LYS A 321 -24.28 9.57 1.72
N LYS A 322 -25.16 9.51 0.72
CA LYS A 322 -26.53 10.00 0.88
C LYS A 322 -27.15 9.20 2.03
N SER A 323 -27.29 9.85 3.18
CA SER A 323 -28.02 9.30 4.33
C SER A 323 -29.50 9.24 3.95
N GLN A 324 -29.91 8.13 3.34
CA GLN A 324 -31.32 7.82 3.17
C GLN A 324 -31.80 7.22 4.48
N ASP A 325 -32.77 7.87 5.11
CA ASP A 325 -33.54 7.31 6.21
C ASP A 325 -34.30 6.10 5.66
N PHE A 326 -33.68 4.92 5.77
CA PHE A 326 -34.26 3.65 5.34
C PHE A 326 -35.62 3.40 6.00
N ALA A 327 -35.88 3.96 7.19
CA ALA A 327 -37.16 3.82 7.86
C ALA A 327 -38.27 4.60 7.12
N ALA A 328 -37.97 5.81 6.62
CA ALA A 328 -38.91 6.61 5.84
C ALA A 328 -39.23 5.98 4.47
N GLU A 329 -38.24 5.38 3.80
CA GLU A 329 -38.43 4.72 2.51
C GLU A 329 -39.20 3.39 2.63
N VAL A 330 -38.93 2.60 3.67
CA VAL A 330 -39.68 1.36 3.97
C VAL A 330 -41.12 1.70 4.41
N ALA A 331 -41.33 2.77 5.17
CA ALA A 331 -42.67 3.26 5.52
C ALA A 331 -43.47 3.71 4.28
N ALA A 332 -42.83 4.40 3.34
CA ALA A 332 -43.47 4.83 2.09
C ALA A 332 -43.87 3.65 1.19
N GLN A 333 -43.06 2.60 1.10
CA GLN A 333 -43.37 1.41 0.29
C GLN A 333 -44.44 0.51 0.93
N THR A 334 -44.54 0.50 2.26
CA THR A 334 -45.57 -0.26 2.99
C THR A 334 -46.91 0.47 3.08
N ALA A 335 -46.92 1.81 3.01
CA ALA A 335 -48.14 2.62 2.97
C ALA A 335 -48.85 2.63 1.59
N ALA A 336 -48.18 2.22 0.52
CA ALA A 336 -48.69 2.32 -0.86
C ALA A 336 -49.49 1.09 -1.36
N LYS A 337 -49.95 0.19 -0.48
CA LYS A 337 -50.91 -0.87 -0.85
C LYS A 337 -52.23 -0.71 -0.10
N PRO A 338 -53.33 -0.32 -0.78
CA PRO A 338 -54.66 -0.50 -0.24
C PRO A 338 -54.97 -1.99 -0.11
N VAL A 339 -55.40 -2.38 1.07
CA VAL A 339 -56.00 -3.68 1.39
C VAL A 339 -57.36 -3.76 0.69
N THR A 340 -57.54 -4.72 -0.21
CA THR A 340 -58.87 -5.11 -0.70
C THR A 340 -59.29 -6.43 -0.06
N THR A 341 -60.33 -6.38 0.77
CA THR A 341 -61.09 -7.52 1.30
C THR A 341 -62.07 -8.08 0.23
N PRO A 342 -62.57 -9.32 0.41
CA PRO A 342 -62.99 -10.21 -0.69
C PRO A 342 -64.45 -10.03 -1.11
N VAL A 343 -64.73 -10.20 -2.41
CA VAL A 343 -66.08 -10.40 -2.96
C VAL A 343 -66.08 -11.62 -3.91
N GLN A 344 -67.22 -12.32 -3.89
CA GLN A 344 -67.55 -13.69 -4.29
C GLN A 344 -67.44 -14.03 -5.81
N GLU A 345 -67.25 -15.33 -6.09
CA GLU A 345 -67.54 -16.10 -7.33
C GLU A 345 -68.97 -15.84 -7.85
N GLU A 346 -69.42 -15.96 -9.12
CA GLU A 346 -69.03 -16.54 -10.43
C GLU A 346 -70.10 -16.04 -11.47
N PRO A 347 -70.17 -16.42 -12.78
CA PRO A 347 -69.14 -16.77 -13.78
C PRO A 347 -69.35 -16.08 -15.17
N ALA A 348 -68.31 -16.22 -16.01
CA ALA A 348 -68.33 -16.33 -17.48
C ALA A 348 -68.75 -15.14 -18.38
N ALA A 349 -67.79 -14.65 -19.18
CA ALA A 349 -67.90 -14.64 -20.63
C ALA A 349 -66.49 -14.59 -21.26
N ALA A 350 -66.22 -15.54 -22.16
CA ALA A 350 -64.97 -15.71 -22.87
C ALA A 350 -64.89 -14.74 -24.04
N GLU A 351 -63.76 -14.04 -24.18
CA GLU A 351 -63.27 -13.57 -25.48
C GLU A 351 -61.77 -13.85 -25.61
N ALA A 352 -61.44 -14.50 -26.72
CA ALA A 352 -60.15 -15.07 -27.03
C ALA A 352 -59.12 -13.99 -27.36
N LYS A 353 -57.91 -14.14 -26.81
CA LYS A 353 -56.73 -13.44 -27.27
C LYS A 353 -55.70 -14.45 -27.77
N GLU A 354 -55.33 -14.24 -29.03
CA GLU A 354 -54.32 -14.93 -29.82
C GLU A 354 -53.10 -15.37 -29.01
N THR A 355 -52.83 -16.68 -29.04
CA THR A 355 -51.65 -17.31 -28.48
C THR A 355 -50.49 -17.22 -29.47
N GLU A 356 -49.46 -16.45 -29.14
CA GLU A 356 -48.12 -16.68 -29.70
C GLU A 356 -47.58 -18.05 -29.22
N PRO A 357 -46.85 -18.80 -30.08
CA PRO A 357 -46.48 -20.17 -29.77
C PRO A 357 -45.42 -20.22 -28.67
N LYS A 358 -45.76 -20.85 -27.54
CA LYS A 358 -44.81 -21.23 -26.49
C LYS A 358 -43.80 -22.22 -27.09
N LYS A 359 -42.53 -21.78 -27.22
CA LYS A 359 -41.40 -22.66 -27.56
C LYS A 359 -41.35 -23.87 -26.62
N PRO A 360 -40.91 -25.06 -27.09
CA PRO A 360 -40.94 -26.29 -26.31
C PRO A 360 -40.17 -26.12 -25.00
N THR A 361 -40.82 -26.47 -23.89
CA THR A 361 -40.20 -26.46 -22.56
C THR A 361 -39.18 -27.57 -22.47
N VAL A 362 -37.92 -27.26 -22.79
CA VAL A 362 -36.77 -28.10 -22.47
C VAL A 362 -36.73 -28.24 -20.94
N VAL A 363 -36.73 -29.47 -20.45
CA VAL A 363 -36.62 -29.76 -19.01
C VAL A 363 -35.17 -29.53 -18.60
N ILE A 364 -34.90 -28.38 -17.99
CA ILE A 364 -33.56 -28.02 -17.52
C ILE A 364 -33.31 -28.71 -16.18
N SER A 365 -32.29 -29.56 -16.11
CA SER A 365 -31.94 -30.25 -14.86
C SER A 365 -31.32 -29.27 -13.85
N ALA A 366 -31.62 -29.48 -12.57
CA ALA A 366 -31.04 -28.68 -11.49
C ALA A 366 -29.50 -28.79 -11.43
N SER A 367 -28.94 -29.93 -11.87
CA SER A 367 -27.50 -30.12 -12.00
C SER A 367 -26.89 -29.19 -13.04
N LEU A 368 -27.55 -29.01 -14.20
CA LEU A 368 -27.06 -28.15 -15.26
C LEU A 368 -27.12 -26.67 -14.87
N VAL A 369 -28.19 -26.26 -14.16
CA VAL A 369 -28.28 -24.91 -13.59
C VAL A 369 -27.18 -24.68 -12.55
N LYS A 370 -26.91 -25.68 -11.70
CA LYS A 370 -25.85 -25.61 -10.68
C LYS A 370 -24.47 -25.50 -11.34
N GLN A 371 -24.19 -26.32 -12.36
CA GLN A 371 -22.94 -26.27 -13.12
C GLN A 371 -22.74 -24.91 -13.78
N LEU A 372 -23.73 -24.41 -14.52
CA LEU A 372 -23.65 -23.10 -15.17
C LEU A 372 -23.45 -21.97 -14.13
N ARG A 373 -24.07 -22.08 -12.96
CA ARG A 373 -23.88 -21.13 -11.86
C ARG A 373 -22.47 -21.20 -11.27
N GLU A 374 -21.90 -22.39 -11.13
CA GLU A 374 -20.53 -22.56 -10.63
C GLU A 374 -19.51 -22.00 -11.62
N GLU A 375 -19.70 -22.24 -12.91
CA GLU A 375 -18.82 -21.76 -13.98
C GLU A 375 -18.93 -20.25 -14.22
N THR A 376 -20.14 -19.69 -14.21
CA THR A 376 -20.37 -18.26 -14.55
C THR A 376 -20.48 -17.34 -13.34
N GLY A 377 -20.75 -17.90 -12.16
CA GLY A 377 -21.08 -17.14 -10.96
C GLY A 377 -22.44 -16.44 -10.99
N ALA A 378 -23.24 -16.52 -12.06
CA ALA A 378 -24.50 -15.80 -12.19
C ALA A 378 -25.60 -16.34 -11.24
N GLY A 379 -26.62 -15.51 -10.99
CA GLY A 379 -27.76 -15.88 -10.14
C GLY A 379 -28.47 -17.15 -10.63
N MET A 380 -28.96 -17.98 -9.69
CA MET A 380 -29.58 -19.28 -10.00
C MET A 380 -30.74 -19.17 -11.01
N MET A 381 -31.56 -18.13 -10.88
CA MET A 381 -32.66 -17.85 -11.81
C MET A 381 -32.19 -17.37 -13.18
N ASP A 382 -31.10 -16.62 -13.25
CA ASP A 382 -30.54 -16.18 -14.52
C ASP A 382 -29.91 -17.35 -15.27
N CYS A 383 -29.20 -18.25 -14.56
CA CYS A 383 -28.69 -19.50 -15.11
C CYS A 383 -29.83 -20.37 -15.67
N LYS A 384 -30.91 -20.53 -14.91
CA LYS A 384 -32.09 -21.29 -15.36
C LYS A 384 -32.73 -20.65 -16.60
N LYS A 385 -32.88 -19.32 -16.64
CA LYS A 385 -33.41 -18.61 -17.80
C LYS A 385 -32.49 -18.74 -19.01
N ALA A 386 -31.18 -18.61 -18.82
CA ALA A 386 -30.21 -18.74 -19.90
C ALA A 386 -30.26 -20.13 -20.53
N LEU A 387 -30.29 -21.18 -19.71
CA LEU A 387 -30.45 -22.56 -20.19
C LEU A 387 -31.80 -22.79 -20.88
N ALA A 388 -32.87 -22.08 -20.48
CA ALA A 388 -34.16 -22.17 -21.16
C ALA A 388 -34.11 -21.57 -22.56
N GLU A 389 -33.49 -20.39 -22.69
CA GLU A 389 -33.38 -19.66 -23.96
C GLU A 389 -32.38 -20.29 -24.94
N THR A 390 -31.48 -21.12 -24.42
CA THR A 390 -30.42 -21.79 -25.19
C THR A 390 -30.61 -23.29 -25.28
N GLU A 391 -31.80 -23.77 -24.91
CA GLU A 391 -32.22 -25.16 -25.06
C GLU A 391 -31.29 -26.16 -24.32
N GLY A 392 -30.70 -25.73 -23.20
CA GLY A 392 -29.79 -26.52 -22.38
C GLY A 392 -28.34 -26.55 -22.85
N ASP A 393 -27.97 -25.79 -23.89
CA ASP A 393 -26.59 -25.69 -24.37
C ASP A 393 -25.76 -24.78 -23.45
N LEU A 394 -24.78 -25.36 -22.75
CA LEU A 394 -23.96 -24.64 -21.76
C LEU A 394 -23.15 -23.49 -22.37
N GLU A 395 -22.48 -23.69 -23.51
CA GLU A 395 -21.65 -22.65 -24.13
C GLU A 395 -22.51 -21.47 -24.61
N LYS A 396 -23.66 -21.78 -25.23
CA LYS A 396 -24.60 -20.73 -25.63
C LYS A 396 -25.20 -20.04 -24.41
N ALA A 397 -25.51 -20.77 -23.34
CA ALA A 397 -26.03 -20.20 -22.09
C ALA A 397 -25.02 -19.26 -21.44
N GLN A 398 -23.73 -19.61 -21.42
CA GLN A 398 -22.65 -18.74 -20.96
C GLN A 398 -22.56 -17.46 -21.80
N ALA A 399 -22.56 -17.58 -23.14
CA ALA A 399 -22.55 -16.43 -24.03
C ALA A 399 -23.79 -15.53 -23.86
N TYR A 400 -24.97 -16.14 -23.66
CA TYR A 400 -26.21 -15.42 -23.37
C TYR A 400 -26.13 -14.67 -22.03
N LEU A 401 -25.66 -15.32 -20.97
CA LEU A 401 -25.47 -14.70 -19.65
C LEU A 401 -24.47 -13.56 -19.71
N ARG A 402 -23.38 -13.70 -20.46
CA ARG A 402 -22.41 -12.65 -20.67
C ARG A 402 -23.07 -11.44 -21.32
N LYS A 403 -23.70 -11.61 -22.48
CA LYS A 403 -24.35 -10.50 -23.22
C LYS A 403 -25.44 -9.81 -22.40
N LYS A 404 -26.29 -10.58 -21.70
CA LYS A 404 -27.34 -10.05 -20.83
C LYS A 404 -26.77 -9.36 -19.59
N GLY A 405 -25.70 -9.92 -19.04
CA GLY A 405 -24.94 -9.41 -17.92
C GLY A 405 -24.42 -8.00 -18.17
N LEU A 406 -23.80 -7.76 -19.34
CA LEU A 406 -23.33 -6.42 -19.72
C LEU A 406 -24.45 -5.36 -19.67
N SER A 407 -25.62 -5.66 -20.22
CA SER A 407 -26.76 -4.72 -20.16
C SER A 407 -27.30 -4.51 -18.75
N SER A 408 -27.27 -5.56 -17.91
CA SER A 408 -27.68 -5.45 -16.51
C SER A 408 -26.69 -4.63 -15.68
N ALA A 409 -25.40 -4.68 -16.01
CA ALA A 409 -24.34 -3.94 -15.35
C ALA A 409 -24.49 -2.43 -15.59
N ASP A 410 -24.76 -2.03 -16.83
CA ASP A 410 -24.99 -0.63 -17.18
C ASP A 410 -26.14 -0.01 -16.37
N LYS A 411 -27.20 -0.79 -16.09
CA LYS A 411 -28.32 -0.34 -15.24
C LYS A 411 -27.97 -0.15 -13.77
N LYS A 412 -26.89 -0.79 -13.30
CA LYS A 412 -26.41 -0.69 -11.90
C LYS A 412 -25.36 0.40 -11.72
N SER A 413 -24.75 0.89 -12.80
CA SER A 413 -23.66 1.90 -12.78
C SER A 413 -23.99 3.18 -12.00
N GLY A 414 -25.26 3.61 -12.00
CA GLY A 414 -25.73 4.79 -11.29
C GLY A 414 -25.95 4.60 -9.78
N ARG A 415 -25.79 3.38 -9.26
CA ARG A 415 -25.93 3.09 -7.83
C ARG A 415 -24.68 3.53 -7.08
N LEU A 416 -24.85 4.05 -5.87
CA LEU A 416 -23.72 4.49 -5.05
C LEU A 416 -22.86 3.29 -4.64
N ALA A 417 -21.59 3.32 -5.02
CA ALA A 417 -20.58 2.34 -4.60
C ALA A 417 -19.55 3.05 -3.70
N ALA A 418 -19.78 3.01 -2.38
CA ALA A 418 -18.95 3.69 -1.38
C ALA A 418 -18.14 2.73 -0.49
N GLU A 419 -18.48 1.44 -0.50
CA GLU A 419 -17.64 0.39 0.10
C GLU A 419 -16.72 -0.20 -0.98
N GLY A 420 -15.92 -1.21 -0.65
CA GLY A 420 -14.98 -1.80 -1.59
C GLY A 420 -13.70 -2.32 -0.95
N ARG A 421 -12.64 -2.31 -1.75
CA ARG A 421 -11.31 -2.78 -1.35
C ARG A 421 -10.25 -1.89 -1.97
N ILE A 422 -9.27 -1.53 -1.16
CA ILE A 422 -7.98 -1.05 -1.65
C ILE A 422 -7.06 -2.25 -1.86
N GLY A 423 -6.52 -2.37 -3.07
CA GLY A 423 -5.57 -3.40 -3.45
C GLY A 423 -4.21 -2.81 -3.81
N THR A 424 -3.20 -3.67 -3.76
CA THR A 424 -1.81 -3.34 -4.13
C THR A 424 -1.20 -4.46 -4.92
N TYR A 425 -0.37 -4.12 -5.90
CA TYR A 425 0.47 -5.10 -6.59
C TYR A 425 1.87 -4.52 -6.80
N ILE A 426 2.89 -5.26 -6.36
CA ILE A 426 4.30 -4.87 -6.52
C ILE A 426 4.99 -5.92 -7.40
N HIS A 427 5.58 -5.48 -8.50
CA HIS A 427 6.36 -6.30 -9.40
C HIS A 427 7.85 -5.97 -9.25
N ASP A 428 8.62 -7.00 -8.90
CA ASP A 428 10.08 -6.94 -8.77
C ASP A 428 10.61 -5.82 -7.85
N SER A 429 9.82 -5.36 -6.86
CA SER A 429 10.14 -4.21 -5.99
C SER A 429 10.35 -2.87 -6.72
N ARG A 430 10.27 -2.83 -8.06
CA ARG A 430 10.56 -1.68 -8.92
C ARG A 430 9.32 -1.00 -9.47
N ILE A 431 8.21 -1.72 -9.59
CA ILE A 431 6.92 -1.17 -10.03
C ILE A 431 5.89 -1.52 -8.98
N GLY A 432 5.15 -0.53 -8.48
CA GLY A 432 4.08 -0.75 -7.52
C GLY A 432 2.81 -0.02 -7.92
N VAL A 433 1.67 -0.62 -7.64
CA VAL A 433 0.35 -0.04 -7.87
C VAL A 433 -0.44 -0.07 -6.57
N LEU A 434 -1.17 1.01 -6.34
CA LEU A 434 -2.23 1.13 -5.34
C LEU A 434 -3.53 1.43 -6.07
N ILE A 435 -4.58 0.65 -5.83
CA ILE A 435 -5.86 0.78 -6.54
C ILE A 435 -7.04 0.73 -5.57
N GLU A 436 -8.04 1.58 -5.77
CA GLU A 436 -9.32 1.54 -5.08
C GLU A 436 -10.41 1.05 -6.04
N VAL A 437 -11.04 -0.07 -5.70
CA VAL A 437 -12.20 -0.59 -6.42
C VAL A 437 -13.38 -0.63 -5.45
N ASN A 438 -14.45 0.05 -5.81
CA ASN A 438 -15.65 0.18 -5.00
C ASN A 438 -16.74 -0.79 -5.39
N CYS A 439 -17.58 -1.14 -4.41
CA CYS A 439 -18.83 -1.87 -4.56
C CYS A 439 -19.93 -1.23 -3.69
N GLU A 440 -21.17 -1.72 -3.82
CA GLU A 440 -22.31 -1.21 -3.05
C GLU A 440 -22.18 -1.59 -1.56
N THR A 441 -21.84 -2.86 -1.27
CA THR A 441 -21.79 -3.39 0.10
C THR A 441 -20.39 -3.83 0.54
N ASP A 442 -20.12 -3.77 1.85
CA ASP A 442 -18.88 -4.26 2.45
C ASP A 442 -18.75 -5.78 2.38
N PHE A 443 -19.88 -6.51 2.36
CA PHE A 443 -19.92 -7.96 2.15
C PHE A 443 -19.26 -8.36 0.82
N VAL A 444 -19.56 -7.65 -0.27
CA VAL A 444 -18.92 -7.89 -1.57
C VAL A 444 -17.44 -7.53 -1.52
N GLY A 445 -17.08 -6.40 -0.91
CA GLY A 445 -15.69 -5.94 -0.78
C GLY A 445 -14.76 -6.93 -0.08
N ARG A 446 -15.32 -7.80 0.77
CA ARG A 446 -14.62 -8.87 1.50
C ARG A 446 -14.65 -10.23 0.81
N SER A 447 -15.43 -10.40 -0.26
CA SER A 447 -15.56 -11.68 -0.97
C SER A 447 -14.34 -12.01 -1.82
N GLU A 448 -13.98 -13.30 -1.92
CA GLU A 448 -12.80 -13.74 -2.69
C GLU A 448 -12.87 -13.34 -4.17
N LYS A 449 -14.04 -13.47 -4.81
CA LYS A 449 -14.22 -13.05 -6.21
C LYS A 449 -13.96 -11.56 -6.44
N PHE A 450 -14.31 -10.71 -5.47
CA PHE A 450 -14.04 -9.30 -5.56
C PHE A 450 -12.54 -9.02 -5.34
N LYS A 451 -11.90 -9.71 -4.40
CA LYS A 451 -10.44 -9.62 -4.18
C LYS A 451 -9.67 -10.00 -5.45
N GLU A 452 -9.99 -11.13 -6.05
CA GLU A 452 -9.40 -11.59 -7.32
C GLU A 452 -9.53 -10.52 -8.42
N LEU A 453 -10.70 -9.90 -8.55
CA LEU A 453 -10.90 -8.80 -9.51
C LEU A 453 -9.98 -7.61 -9.21
N VAL A 454 -9.87 -7.19 -7.95
CA VAL A 454 -8.98 -6.07 -7.58
C VAL A 454 -7.53 -6.40 -7.87
N ASP A 455 -7.07 -7.60 -7.54
CA ASP A 455 -5.69 -8.05 -7.75
C ASP A 455 -5.37 -8.14 -9.26
N ASP A 456 -6.32 -8.65 -10.06
CA ASP A 456 -6.18 -8.74 -11.51
C ASP A 456 -6.09 -7.37 -12.18
N ILE A 457 -6.89 -6.40 -11.72
CA ILE A 457 -6.83 -5.03 -12.23
C ILE A 457 -5.54 -4.33 -11.75
N ALA A 458 -5.08 -4.58 -10.52
CA ALA A 458 -3.80 -4.04 -10.05
C ALA A 458 -2.63 -4.55 -10.90
N MET A 459 -2.62 -5.84 -11.24
CA MET A 459 -1.64 -6.44 -12.15
C MET A 459 -1.75 -5.88 -13.57
N GLN A 460 -2.97 -5.66 -14.07
CA GLN A 460 -3.21 -5.00 -15.36
C GLN A 460 -2.55 -3.62 -15.43
N VAL A 461 -2.70 -2.80 -14.40
CA VAL A 461 -2.09 -1.46 -14.34
C VAL A 461 -0.57 -1.55 -14.40
N VAL A 462 0.05 -2.50 -13.70
CA VAL A 462 1.50 -2.71 -13.79
C VAL A 462 1.94 -3.10 -15.19
N ALA A 463 1.19 -3.96 -15.86
CA ALA A 463 1.48 -4.43 -17.21
C ALA A 463 1.20 -3.39 -18.31
N SER A 464 0.52 -2.29 -17.99
CA SER A 464 0.09 -1.25 -18.94
C SER A 464 0.82 0.08 -18.67
N PRO A 465 2.09 0.26 -19.07
CA PRO A 465 2.91 1.42 -18.65
C PRO A 465 2.40 2.77 -19.17
N GLN A 466 1.59 2.77 -20.23
CA GLN A 466 1.02 4.00 -20.79
C GLN A 466 -0.25 4.46 -20.05
N VAL A 467 -0.87 3.58 -19.26
CA VAL A 467 -2.13 3.85 -18.57
C VAL A 467 -1.89 4.84 -17.42
N GLN A 468 -2.65 5.93 -17.44
CA GLN A 468 -2.58 7.01 -16.45
C GLN A 468 -3.94 7.33 -15.84
N PHE A 469 -5.03 7.01 -16.54
CA PHE A 469 -6.40 7.33 -16.14
C PHE A 469 -7.25 6.07 -16.07
N VAL A 470 -8.32 6.08 -15.27
CA VAL A 470 -9.25 4.95 -15.17
C VAL A 470 -10.05 4.84 -16.47
N SER A 471 -10.68 5.92 -16.89
CA SER A 471 -11.50 6.00 -18.10
C SER A 471 -11.06 7.15 -19.02
N ILE A 472 -11.60 7.21 -20.23
CA ILE A 472 -11.32 8.32 -21.17
C ILE A 472 -11.89 9.63 -20.63
N GLU A 473 -13.03 9.55 -19.94
CA GLU A 473 -13.73 10.70 -19.35
C GLU A 473 -12.93 11.35 -18.22
N ASP A 474 -12.03 10.60 -17.58
CA ASP A 474 -11.17 11.11 -16.51
C ASP A 474 -9.94 11.86 -17.05
N ILE A 475 -9.70 11.86 -18.37
CA ILE A 475 -8.54 12.51 -18.98
C ILE A 475 -8.78 14.03 -19.02
N PRO A 476 -7.90 14.85 -18.41
CA PRO A 476 -8.05 16.31 -18.42
C PRO A 476 -8.12 16.88 -19.84
N GLU A 477 -9.02 17.85 -20.06
CA GLU A 477 -9.14 18.51 -21.36
C GLU A 477 -7.82 19.14 -21.84
N THR A 478 -6.97 19.56 -20.91
CA THR A 478 -5.64 20.11 -21.21
C THR A 478 -4.76 19.07 -21.88
N THR A 479 -4.75 17.83 -21.38
CA THR A 479 -4.04 16.70 -21.99
C THR A 479 -4.62 16.36 -23.35
N VAL A 480 -5.96 16.31 -23.47
CA VAL A 480 -6.62 16.06 -24.76
C VAL A 480 -6.26 17.12 -25.80
N LYS A 481 -6.25 18.41 -25.42
CA LYS A 481 -5.87 19.52 -26.30
C LYS A 481 -4.39 19.46 -26.70
N LYS A 482 -3.49 19.19 -25.75
CA LYS A 482 -2.05 19.01 -26.02
C LYS A 482 -1.81 17.88 -27.02
N GLU A 483 -2.40 16.70 -26.79
CA GLU A 483 -2.28 15.54 -27.69
C GLU A 483 -2.87 15.85 -29.08
N LYS A 484 -4.00 16.56 -29.13
CA LYS A 484 -4.59 17.01 -30.41
C LYS A 484 -3.66 17.93 -31.18
N GLU A 485 -3.05 18.90 -30.52
CA GLU A 485 -2.11 19.83 -31.13
C GLU A 485 -0.87 19.11 -31.68
N ILE A 486 -0.29 18.19 -30.90
CA ILE A 486 0.84 17.36 -31.32
C ILE A 486 0.50 16.55 -32.58
N GLU A 487 -0.66 15.89 -32.60
CA GLU A 487 -1.08 15.12 -33.77
C GLU A 487 -1.35 16.01 -34.99
N MET A 488 -1.94 17.20 -34.82
CA MET A 488 -2.19 18.14 -35.93
C MET A 488 -0.91 18.66 -36.59
N GLN A 489 0.19 18.75 -35.83
CA GLN A 489 1.48 19.26 -36.30
C GLN A 489 2.33 18.20 -37.04
N ARG A 490 1.87 16.93 -37.12
CA ARG A 490 2.65 15.89 -37.81
C ARG A 490 2.76 16.14 -39.31
N GLU A 491 3.98 15.99 -39.83
CA GLU A 491 4.32 16.24 -41.24
C GLU A 491 3.53 15.37 -42.23
N ASP A 492 3.16 14.16 -41.82
CA ASP A 492 2.39 13.21 -42.64
C ASP A 492 0.94 13.66 -42.92
N LEU A 493 0.49 14.71 -42.24
CA LEU A 493 -0.81 15.34 -42.42
C LEU A 493 -0.76 16.62 -43.28
N ALA A 494 0.43 17.15 -43.57
CA ALA A 494 0.59 18.41 -44.30
C ALA A 494 0.08 18.32 -45.76
N SER A 495 0.13 17.13 -46.36
CA SER A 495 -0.31 16.89 -47.74
C SER A 495 -1.81 16.57 -47.87
N LYS A 496 -2.56 16.50 -46.77
CA LYS A 496 -3.97 16.05 -46.75
C LYS A 496 -4.93 17.24 -46.67
N PRO A 497 -6.12 17.15 -47.33
CA PRO A 497 -7.16 18.17 -47.17
C PRO A 497 -7.60 18.31 -45.71
N GLU A 498 -7.99 19.53 -45.30
CA GLU A 498 -8.31 19.86 -43.92
C GLU A 498 -9.36 18.94 -43.28
N ASN A 499 -10.48 18.69 -43.97
CA ASN A 499 -11.54 17.78 -43.49
C ASN A 499 -11.08 16.33 -43.32
N ILE A 500 -10.08 15.88 -44.10
CA ILE A 500 -9.52 14.52 -44.00
C ILE A 500 -8.49 14.46 -42.88
N ARG A 501 -7.69 15.53 -42.74
CA ARG A 501 -6.73 15.71 -41.65
C ARG A 501 -7.43 15.64 -40.29
N GLU A 502 -8.53 16.36 -40.11
CA GLU A 502 -9.29 16.35 -38.85
C GLU A 502 -9.80 14.97 -38.48
N LYS A 503 -10.37 14.21 -39.42
CA LYS A 503 -10.85 12.83 -39.17
C LYS A 503 -9.72 11.87 -38.83
N ILE A 504 -8.56 12.03 -39.45
CA ILE A 504 -7.37 11.21 -39.14
C ILE A 504 -6.88 11.53 -37.72
N VAL A 505 -6.78 12.82 -37.39
CA VAL A 505 -6.38 13.29 -36.07
C VAL A 505 -7.36 12.79 -35.00
N GLU A 506 -8.66 12.88 -35.24
CA GLU A 506 -9.70 12.37 -34.34
C GLU A 506 -9.50 10.88 -34.06
N GLY A 507 -9.34 10.04 -35.08
CA GLY A 507 -9.09 8.61 -34.90
C GLY A 507 -7.79 8.30 -34.16
N ARG A 508 -6.72 9.08 -34.41
CA ARG A 508 -5.43 8.94 -33.70
C ARG A 508 -5.55 9.33 -32.23
N ILE A 509 -6.24 10.44 -31.94
CA ILE A 509 -6.51 10.88 -30.57
C ILE A 509 -7.35 9.84 -29.86
N SER A 510 -8.44 9.34 -30.46
CA SER A 510 -9.25 8.29 -29.83
C SER A 510 -8.43 7.06 -29.46
N LYS A 511 -7.52 6.62 -30.34
CA LYS A 511 -6.58 5.54 -30.03
C LYS A 511 -5.64 5.89 -28.87
N ARG A 512 -5.04 7.09 -28.90
CA ARG A 512 -4.11 7.57 -27.87
C ARG A 512 -4.79 7.69 -26.51
N LEU A 513 -5.99 8.26 -26.45
CA LEU A 513 -6.78 8.34 -25.23
C LEU A 513 -7.17 6.96 -24.71
N GLY A 514 -7.48 6.01 -25.61
CA GLY A 514 -7.66 4.61 -25.28
C GLY A 514 -6.43 4.00 -24.61
N GLU A 515 -5.22 4.21 -25.15
CA GLU A 515 -3.95 3.74 -24.56
C GLU A 515 -3.66 4.33 -23.17
N LEU A 516 -4.15 5.53 -22.86
CA LEU A 516 -4.01 6.18 -21.56
C LEU A 516 -5.05 5.71 -20.53
N ALA A 517 -6.17 5.12 -20.97
CA ALA A 517 -7.29 4.72 -20.14
C ALA A 517 -7.27 3.21 -19.81
N LEU A 518 -7.31 2.88 -18.53
CA LEU A 518 -7.31 1.50 -18.02
C LEU A 518 -8.48 0.68 -18.56
N LEU A 519 -9.68 1.24 -18.52
CA LEU A 519 -10.92 0.56 -18.92
C LEU A 519 -10.96 0.17 -20.41
N GLU A 520 -10.16 0.84 -21.24
CA GLU A 520 -10.03 0.58 -22.68
C GLU A 520 -8.90 -0.39 -23.03
N GLN A 521 -8.12 -0.84 -22.04
CA GLN A 521 -7.06 -1.81 -22.28
C GLN A 521 -7.62 -3.23 -22.53
N PRO A 522 -6.98 -4.02 -23.41
CA PRO A 522 -7.18 -5.47 -23.42
C PRO A 522 -6.68 -6.06 -22.10
N PHE A 523 -7.44 -7.01 -21.57
CA PHE A 523 -7.14 -7.66 -20.31
C PHE A 523 -5.97 -8.64 -20.48
N ILE A 524 -4.95 -8.54 -19.62
CA ILE A 524 -3.70 -9.31 -19.77
C ILE A 524 -3.86 -10.83 -19.72
N LYS A 525 -4.91 -11.34 -19.05
CA LYS A 525 -5.19 -12.79 -19.01
C LYS A 525 -6.08 -13.25 -20.16
N ASP A 526 -6.78 -12.34 -20.83
CA ASP A 526 -7.64 -12.63 -21.98
C ASP A 526 -7.76 -11.38 -22.87
N ASP A 527 -6.91 -11.30 -23.90
CA ASP A 527 -6.77 -10.14 -24.78
C ASP A 527 -8.02 -9.86 -25.65
N LYS A 528 -8.97 -10.79 -25.69
CA LYS A 528 -10.27 -10.64 -26.36
C LYS A 528 -11.26 -9.80 -25.56
N VAL A 529 -10.93 -9.47 -24.32
CA VAL A 529 -11.81 -8.80 -23.36
C VAL A 529 -11.16 -7.51 -22.91
N LEU A 530 -11.91 -6.41 -22.97
CA LEU A 530 -11.44 -5.16 -22.39
C LEU A 530 -11.64 -5.16 -20.88
N VAL A 531 -10.84 -4.39 -20.15
CA VAL A 531 -10.96 -4.27 -18.69
C VAL A 531 -12.35 -3.80 -18.28
N LYS A 532 -12.98 -2.88 -19.03
CA LYS A 532 -14.39 -2.49 -18.78
C LYS A 532 -15.37 -3.66 -18.91
N ASP A 533 -15.13 -4.57 -19.84
CA ASP A 533 -16.00 -5.73 -20.04
C ASP A 533 -15.79 -6.77 -18.94
N LEU A 534 -14.56 -6.91 -18.42
CA LEU A 534 -14.27 -7.70 -17.24
C LEU A 534 -15.03 -7.17 -16.02
N VAL A 535 -14.97 -5.86 -15.77
CA VAL A 535 -15.72 -5.23 -14.66
C VAL A 535 -17.22 -5.45 -14.82
N LYS A 536 -17.78 -5.28 -16.03
CA LYS A 536 -19.20 -5.54 -16.31
C LYS A 536 -19.59 -7.00 -16.11
N GLN A 537 -18.72 -7.94 -16.46
CA GLN A 537 -18.92 -9.37 -16.19
C GLN A 537 -18.96 -9.64 -14.68
N SER A 538 -18.05 -9.04 -13.91
CA SER A 538 -18.05 -9.13 -12.45
C SER A 538 -19.33 -8.55 -11.82
N ILE A 539 -19.82 -7.42 -12.31
CA ILE A 539 -21.11 -6.83 -11.87
C ILE A 539 -22.29 -7.77 -12.14
N ALA A 540 -22.27 -8.45 -13.29
CA ALA A 540 -23.31 -9.41 -13.65
C ALA A 540 -23.29 -10.64 -12.75
N ALA A 541 -22.09 -11.16 -12.44
CA ALA A 541 -21.90 -12.32 -11.58
C ALA A 541 -22.21 -12.01 -10.10
N ILE A 542 -21.68 -10.92 -9.57
CA ILE A 542 -21.82 -10.53 -8.16
C ILE A 542 -23.21 -9.96 -7.88
N GLY A 543 -23.77 -9.22 -8.82
CA GLY A 543 -25.10 -8.64 -8.68
C GLY A 543 -25.13 -7.19 -8.19
N GLU A 544 -23.98 -6.61 -7.83
CA GLU A 544 -23.82 -5.23 -7.35
C GLU A 544 -23.01 -4.37 -8.32
N ASN A 545 -23.20 -3.05 -8.26
CA ASN A 545 -22.34 -2.08 -8.94
C ASN A 545 -20.89 -2.23 -8.48
N ILE A 546 -19.96 -2.21 -9.42
CA ILE A 546 -18.52 -2.25 -9.18
C ILE A 546 -17.89 -1.14 -10.00
N LYS A 547 -17.06 -0.32 -9.35
CA LYS A 547 -16.38 0.79 -10.01
C LYS A 547 -14.91 0.78 -9.66
N VAL A 548 -14.05 0.71 -10.67
CA VAL A 548 -12.65 1.11 -10.49
C VAL A 548 -12.65 2.61 -10.29
N ARG A 549 -12.19 3.07 -9.12
CA ARG A 549 -12.33 4.48 -8.76
C ARG A 549 -11.10 5.29 -9.07
N ARG A 550 -9.94 4.80 -8.64
CA ARG A 550 -8.65 5.45 -8.84
C ARG A 550 -7.54 4.42 -8.68
N PHE A 551 -6.41 4.69 -9.32
CA PHE A 551 -5.16 3.98 -9.07
C PHE A 551 -4.00 4.98 -9.11
N VAL A 552 -2.88 4.59 -8.50
CA VAL A 552 -1.58 5.22 -8.67
C VAL A 552 -0.57 4.13 -8.96
N ARG A 553 0.33 4.40 -9.91
CA ARG A 553 1.44 3.52 -10.28
C ARG A 553 2.75 4.26 -10.01
N PHE A 554 3.66 3.64 -9.28
CA PHE A 554 5.03 4.09 -9.12
C PHE A 554 5.96 3.19 -9.93
N THR A 555 6.90 3.81 -10.65
CA THR A 555 8.10 3.16 -11.17
C THR A 555 9.29 3.73 -10.43
N LEU A 556 10.14 2.86 -9.89
CA LEU A 556 11.35 3.25 -9.17
C LEU A 556 12.23 4.14 -10.04
N GLY A 557 12.64 5.30 -9.52
CA GLY A 557 13.50 6.26 -10.21
C GLY A 557 12.78 7.16 -11.22
N GLU A 558 11.46 7.00 -11.39
CA GLU A 558 10.65 7.92 -12.19
C GLU A 558 10.40 9.21 -11.41
N THR A 559 10.99 10.31 -11.87
CA THR A 559 10.70 11.65 -11.34
C THR A 559 9.34 12.11 -11.83
N VAL A 560 8.38 12.24 -10.91
CA VAL A 560 7.12 12.95 -11.19
C VAL A 560 7.48 14.43 -11.32
N GLU A 561 7.43 14.97 -12.54
CA GLU A 561 7.35 16.41 -12.70
C GLU A 561 6.08 16.86 -11.96
N LYS A 562 6.19 17.84 -11.04
CA LYS A 562 5.15 18.27 -10.09
C LYS A 562 3.86 18.84 -10.75
N GLU A 563 3.56 18.55 -12.01
CA GLU A 563 2.42 19.07 -12.76
C GLU A 563 1.14 18.21 -12.72
N THR A 564 1.17 16.97 -12.21
CA THR A 564 0.04 16.03 -12.37
C THR A 564 -0.71 15.59 -11.12
N ILE A 565 -0.35 16.07 -9.92
CA ILE A 565 -1.12 15.76 -8.70
C ILE A 565 -1.93 16.99 -8.27
N SER A 566 -2.87 17.40 -9.12
CA SER A 566 -4.00 18.22 -8.71
C SER A 566 -5.21 17.86 -9.57
N ALA A 567 -5.93 16.83 -9.16
CA ALA A 567 -7.31 16.55 -9.55
C ALA A 567 -7.97 15.73 -8.44
#